data_AF-A0A6P3Y6A5-F1
#
_entry.id   AF-A0A6P3Y6A5-F1
#
_cell.length_a   1.000
_cell.length_b   1.000
_cell.length_c   1.000
_cell.angle_alpha   90.00
_cell.angle_beta   90.00
_cell.angle_gamma   90.00
#
_symmetry.space_group_name_H-M   'P 1'
#
loop_
_entity.id
_entity.type
_entity.pdbx_description
1 polymer ?
#
loop_
_entity_poly.entity_id
_entity_poly.type
_entity_poly.pdbx_seq_one_letter_code
_entity_poly.pdbx_strand_id
1 'polypeptide(L)'
;MSESKLYNDDPRTPCRYGAKCYQKNPQHHNKYKHPPKKETAKQNNEILVINAKRNLVKDDQEKAQSKSPPKKLQKTCESPKKNMHNFSSSSESDEVKSSDEDDSKNLSTNVETSDKDVTVAQAAESKEYHCSAGLNTDKNLSVSDVDVQKNIKELFLVEMPKDFYQFYEFCKSISKGNPLLACKSASLKLVGPYDVLEDKMKSIVRKNDKEKYLAHWRYYYDPPEFHTTVMCDNKNGLHFGYWQDDVAEKPVFVAKNCSNVDCVFEAVAENIFGAVDTYLQGKVKSANPFEKTGIMRLHSQLKNFANQHDITLEKNTADMRSRERKVVARTFHKAGIVVPYDKKTQLGYRDLAVTDSELQKILRKIENASTPDERKGPMTQLDEIVRQATIAADECDFGTCLELGHNLFSSGNTHVQGKALQMLSIAYTHLQRPQLLEILKAHLKDRRKGCELSVI
;
A
#
# COMPACT_ATOMS: atom_id res chain seq x y z
N MET A 1 -41.15 -9.58 -33.02
CA MET A 1 -41.03 -10.72 -32.07
C MET A 1 -41.07 -10.15 -30.67
N SER A 2 -41.76 -10.77 -29.70
CA SER A 2 -41.79 -10.25 -28.32
C SER A 2 -40.41 -10.39 -27.66
N GLU A 3 -40.03 -9.46 -26.79
CA GLU A 3 -38.73 -9.48 -26.09
C GLU A 3 -38.51 -10.78 -25.29
N SER A 4 -39.61 -11.41 -24.84
CA SER A 4 -39.58 -12.72 -24.19
C SER A 4 -39.22 -13.87 -25.14
N LYS A 5 -39.56 -13.79 -26.43
CA LYS A 5 -39.13 -14.80 -27.42
C LYS A 5 -37.63 -14.66 -27.70
N LEU A 6 -37.15 -13.43 -27.88
CA LEU A 6 -35.72 -13.15 -28.08
C LEU A 6 -34.85 -13.64 -26.91
N TYR A 7 -35.33 -13.54 -25.66
CA TYR A 7 -34.61 -14.06 -24.49
C TYR A 7 -34.56 -15.60 -24.43
N ASN A 8 -35.64 -16.27 -24.83
CA ASN A 8 -35.72 -17.73 -24.81
C ASN A 8 -34.85 -18.34 -25.92
N ASP A 9 -34.79 -17.69 -27.08
CA ASP A 9 -34.02 -18.11 -28.25
C ASP A 9 -32.52 -17.72 -28.17
N ASP A 10 -32.12 -16.95 -27.15
CA ASP A 10 -30.74 -16.54 -26.93
C ASP A 10 -29.88 -17.70 -26.37
N PRO A 11 -28.80 -18.11 -27.06
CA PRO A 11 -27.97 -19.25 -26.66
C PRO A 11 -27.03 -18.97 -25.48
N ARG A 12 -26.91 -17.71 -25.02
CA ARG A 12 -26.05 -17.34 -23.88
C ARG A 12 -26.60 -17.88 -22.56
N THR A 13 -25.71 -18.12 -21.59
CA THR A 13 -26.08 -18.64 -20.27
C THR A 13 -26.89 -17.60 -19.47
N PRO A 14 -28.00 -17.92 -18.80
CA PRO A 14 -28.72 -16.96 -17.96
C PRO A 14 -27.84 -16.36 -16.87
N CYS A 15 -27.82 -15.02 -16.75
CA CYS A 15 -27.10 -14.36 -15.67
C CYS A 15 -27.72 -14.69 -14.30
N ARG A 16 -26.89 -15.04 -13.32
CA ARG A 16 -27.32 -15.31 -11.93
C ARG A 16 -28.11 -14.15 -11.31
N TYR A 17 -27.82 -12.92 -11.71
CA TYR A 17 -28.48 -11.70 -11.18
C TYR A 17 -29.68 -11.23 -12.02
N GLY A 18 -29.96 -11.87 -13.17
CA GLY A 18 -31.13 -11.59 -14.01
C GLY A 18 -31.36 -10.10 -14.30
N ALA A 19 -32.61 -9.64 -14.22
CA ALA A 19 -32.97 -8.23 -14.46
C ALA A 19 -32.34 -7.23 -13.47
N LYS A 20 -31.78 -7.72 -12.34
CA LYS A 20 -31.09 -6.93 -11.31
C LYS A 20 -29.57 -6.90 -11.48
N CYS A 21 -29.04 -7.52 -12.55
CA CYS A 21 -27.62 -7.44 -12.84
C CYS A 21 -27.21 -5.99 -13.09
N TYR A 22 -26.18 -5.54 -12.36
CA TYR A 22 -25.64 -4.18 -12.46
C TYR A 22 -24.46 -4.07 -13.43
N GLN A 23 -23.98 -5.21 -13.95
CA GLN A 23 -22.82 -5.30 -14.84
C GLN A 23 -23.10 -4.66 -16.19
N LYS A 24 -22.16 -3.82 -16.66
CA LYS A 24 -22.24 -3.10 -17.96
C LYS A 24 -21.16 -3.52 -18.96
N ASN A 25 -20.19 -4.36 -18.54
CA ASN A 25 -19.10 -4.83 -19.37
C ASN A 25 -19.63 -5.60 -20.60
N PRO A 26 -19.23 -5.24 -21.84
CA PRO A 26 -19.62 -5.98 -23.05
C PRO A 26 -19.30 -7.48 -23.01
N GLN A 27 -18.21 -7.91 -22.39
CA GLN A 27 -17.85 -9.33 -22.28
C GLN A 27 -18.84 -10.12 -21.42
N HIS A 28 -19.30 -9.53 -20.31
CA HIS A 28 -20.35 -10.12 -19.48
C HIS A 28 -21.64 -10.30 -20.26
N HIS A 29 -22.04 -9.27 -21.02
CA HIS A 29 -23.23 -9.35 -21.86
C HIS A 29 -23.05 -10.31 -23.05
N ASN A 30 -21.84 -10.53 -23.54
CA ASN A 30 -21.57 -11.55 -24.56
C ASN A 30 -21.67 -12.98 -24.02
N LYS A 31 -21.34 -13.19 -22.73
CA LYS A 31 -21.36 -14.51 -22.09
C LYS A 31 -22.71 -14.85 -21.44
N TYR A 32 -23.41 -13.85 -20.90
CA TYR A 32 -24.62 -14.04 -20.11
C TYR A 32 -25.83 -13.26 -20.63
N LYS A 33 -26.99 -13.93 -20.73
CA LYS A 33 -28.27 -13.29 -21.09
C LYS A 33 -29.03 -12.76 -19.87
N HIS A 34 -29.78 -11.68 -20.08
CA HIS A 34 -30.58 -11.02 -19.05
C HIS A 34 -32.04 -10.89 -19.51
N PRO A 35 -33.02 -11.16 -18.64
CA PRO A 35 -34.43 -11.02 -19.00
C PRO A 35 -34.81 -9.53 -19.17
N PRO A 36 -35.79 -9.21 -20.03
CA PRO A 36 -36.23 -7.84 -20.26
C PRO A 36 -36.69 -7.17 -18.96
N LYS A 37 -36.30 -5.90 -18.76
CA LYS A 37 -36.77 -5.13 -17.60
C LYS A 37 -38.24 -4.77 -17.84
N LYS A 38 -39.15 -5.23 -16.97
CA LYS A 38 -40.54 -4.77 -16.98
C LYS A 38 -40.55 -3.26 -16.73
N GLU A 39 -40.89 -2.48 -17.75
CA GLU A 39 -41.17 -1.06 -17.60
C GLU A 39 -42.41 -0.89 -16.71
N THR A 40 -42.23 -0.38 -15.50
CA THR A 40 -43.33 0.25 -14.77
C THR A 40 -43.54 1.63 -15.38
N ALA A 41 -44.68 1.80 -16.05
CA ALA A 41 -45.10 3.03 -16.71
C ALA A 41 -44.86 4.27 -15.83
N LYS A 42 -43.96 5.15 -16.26
CA LYS A 42 -43.98 6.57 -15.92
C LYS A 42 -44.36 7.31 -17.20
N GLN A 43 -45.50 8.00 -17.13
CA GLN A 43 -46.06 8.81 -18.21
C GLN A 43 -45.04 9.87 -18.65
N ASN A 44 -44.66 9.84 -19.93
CA ASN A 44 -44.00 10.96 -20.60
C ASN A 44 -45.09 11.80 -21.28
N ASN A 45 -45.31 13.02 -20.80
CA ASN A 45 -45.98 14.06 -21.60
C ASN A 45 -44.91 14.76 -22.45
N GLU A 46 -44.97 14.54 -23.76
CA GLU A 46 -44.29 15.38 -24.75
C GLU A 46 -45.02 16.73 -24.85
N ILE A 47 -44.29 17.83 -24.72
CA ILE A 47 -44.77 19.15 -25.13
C ILE A 47 -43.84 19.65 -26.24
N LEU A 48 -44.40 19.70 -27.45
CA LEU A 48 -43.92 20.48 -28.58
C LEU A 48 -44.08 21.98 -28.25
N VAL A 49 -43.01 22.78 -28.35
CA VAL A 49 -43.15 24.25 -28.41
C VAL A 49 -42.30 24.84 -29.53
N ILE A 50 -43.01 25.64 -30.32
CA ILE A 50 -42.63 26.43 -31.49
C ILE A 50 -41.67 27.57 -31.12
N ASN A 51 -40.72 27.84 -32.02
CA ASN A 51 -39.84 29.01 -31.99
C ASN A 51 -40.62 30.32 -32.20
N ALA A 52 -40.46 31.29 -31.30
CA ALA A 52 -40.68 32.71 -31.60
C ALA A 52 -39.69 33.60 -30.81
N LYS A 53 -39.01 34.47 -31.56
CA LYS A 53 -38.04 35.49 -31.12
C LYS A 53 -38.72 36.64 -30.34
N ARG A 54 -38.03 37.22 -29.34
CA ARG A 54 -37.69 38.68 -29.23
C ARG A 54 -37.07 39.06 -27.88
N ASN A 55 -35.81 39.52 -27.95
CA ASN A 55 -35.13 40.67 -27.33
C ASN A 55 -35.61 41.35 -26.02
N LEU A 56 -34.60 41.49 -25.12
CA LEU A 56 -34.06 42.71 -24.46
C LEU A 56 -34.70 43.32 -23.18
N VAL A 57 -33.77 43.56 -22.22
CA VAL A 57 -33.61 44.62 -21.19
C VAL A 57 -33.76 44.24 -19.69
N LYS A 58 -32.78 44.78 -18.93
CA LYS A 58 -32.45 44.85 -17.47
C LYS A 58 -33.63 45.36 -16.59
N ASP A 59 -33.72 45.26 -15.26
CA ASP A 59 -32.76 45.50 -14.16
C ASP A 59 -33.34 44.98 -12.80
N ASP A 60 -32.45 44.87 -11.80
CA ASP A 60 -32.59 45.04 -10.34
C ASP A 60 -33.48 44.19 -9.39
N GLN A 61 -32.75 43.55 -8.46
CA GLN A 61 -32.84 43.49 -6.97
C GLN A 61 -34.04 42.93 -6.16
N GLU A 62 -33.61 42.08 -5.21
CA GLU A 62 -34.12 41.73 -3.85
C GLU A 62 -35.12 40.57 -3.57
N LYS A 63 -34.53 39.54 -2.93
CA LYS A 63 -34.95 38.74 -1.75
C LYS A 63 -36.39 38.18 -1.67
N ALA A 64 -36.52 36.84 -1.68
CA ALA A 64 -36.56 35.98 -0.47
C ALA A 64 -37.01 34.52 -0.75
N GLN A 65 -36.16 33.57 -0.31
CA GLN A 65 -36.38 32.22 0.22
C GLN A 65 -37.50 31.28 -0.30
N SER A 66 -37.10 30.09 -0.78
CA SER A 66 -37.40 28.79 -0.13
C SER A 66 -36.58 27.66 -0.77
N LYS A 67 -36.45 26.53 -0.06
CA LYS A 67 -35.29 25.62 0.04
C LYS A 67 -35.34 24.42 -0.92
N SER A 68 -34.16 23.92 -1.32
CA SER A 68 -33.90 22.50 -1.61
C SER A 68 -32.40 22.18 -1.36
N PRO A 69 -32.04 20.97 -0.87
CA PRO A 69 -30.76 20.71 -0.19
C PRO A 69 -29.65 20.12 -1.10
N PRO A 70 -28.36 20.47 -0.90
CA PRO A 70 -27.23 19.72 -1.46
C PRO A 70 -26.59 18.75 -0.46
N LYS A 71 -26.18 17.58 -0.98
CA LYS A 71 -25.50 16.48 -0.27
C LYS A 71 -24.11 16.89 0.22
N LYS A 72 -23.80 16.46 1.44
CA LYS A 72 -22.58 16.73 2.22
C LYS A 72 -21.32 16.10 1.61
N LEU A 73 -20.32 16.94 1.36
CA LEU A 73 -18.90 16.64 1.56
C LEU A 73 -18.65 16.47 3.07
N GLN A 74 -17.93 15.43 3.50
CA GLN A 74 -17.40 15.35 4.85
C GLN A 74 -15.94 15.83 4.87
N LYS A 75 -15.76 16.93 5.59
CA LYS A 75 -14.53 17.57 5.99
C LYS A 75 -14.16 17.05 7.39
N THR A 76 -12.87 16.85 7.60
CA THR A 76 -12.10 16.68 8.85
C THR A 76 -12.82 16.97 10.18
N CYS A 77 -12.63 16.10 11.17
CA CYS A 77 -12.96 16.39 12.57
C CYS A 77 -11.76 16.19 13.50
N GLU A 78 -11.51 17.23 14.28
CA GLU A 78 -10.64 17.31 15.45
C GLU A 78 -11.19 16.47 16.62
N SER A 79 -10.29 15.95 17.44
CA SER A 79 -10.59 15.13 18.62
C SER A 79 -11.00 15.99 19.83
N PRO A 80 -12.06 15.64 20.58
CA PRO A 80 -12.34 16.24 21.87
C PRO A 80 -11.70 15.45 23.02
N LYS A 81 -11.12 16.20 23.97
CA LYS A 81 -10.61 15.72 25.27
C LYS A 81 -11.75 15.26 26.18
N LYS A 82 -11.55 14.17 26.92
CA LYS A 82 -12.14 13.96 28.26
C LYS A 82 -11.21 13.11 29.13
N ASN A 83 -10.89 13.66 30.30
CA ASN A 83 -10.27 13.00 31.45
C ASN A 83 -11.29 12.06 32.13
N MET A 84 -10.83 11.01 32.83
CA MET A 84 -10.90 10.92 34.31
C MET A 84 -10.28 9.60 34.84
N HIS A 85 -9.32 9.81 35.76
CA HIS A 85 -9.05 9.13 37.04
C HIS A 85 -8.87 7.61 37.21
N ASN A 86 -7.64 7.30 37.66
CA ASN A 86 -7.23 6.50 38.83
C ASN A 86 -7.97 5.20 39.18
N PHE A 87 -7.23 4.10 39.12
CA PHE A 87 -7.03 3.21 40.27
C PHE A 87 -5.55 2.79 40.36
N SER A 88 -5.02 2.82 41.57
CA SER A 88 -3.65 2.52 41.96
C SER A 88 -3.66 1.32 42.90
N SER A 89 -2.71 0.40 42.73
CA SER A 89 -2.06 -0.43 43.77
C SER A 89 -1.11 -1.38 43.04
N SER A 90 0.19 -1.12 43.00
CA SER A 90 1.22 -1.48 44.00
C SER A 90 1.58 -2.98 43.99
N SER A 91 2.82 -3.21 43.55
CA SER A 91 3.86 -4.14 44.02
C SER A 91 3.45 -5.27 44.98
N GLU A 92 3.90 -6.49 44.71
CA GLU A 92 4.98 -7.13 45.49
C GLU A 92 5.46 -8.43 44.82
N SER A 93 6.76 -8.63 44.99
CA SER A 93 7.60 -9.75 44.57
C SER A 93 7.51 -10.91 45.56
N ASP A 94 7.61 -12.15 45.07
CA ASP A 94 8.14 -13.27 45.86
C ASP A 94 8.88 -14.27 44.97
N GLU A 95 10.17 -14.44 45.27
CA GLU A 95 11.02 -15.56 44.86
C GLU A 95 10.78 -16.74 45.82
N VAL A 96 10.63 -17.97 45.32
CA VAL A 96 11.18 -19.17 46.01
C VAL A 96 11.60 -20.23 44.98
N LYS A 97 12.83 -20.72 45.18
CA LYS A 97 13.54 -21.83 44.51
C LYS A 97 12.95 -23.21 44.83
N SER A 98 13.18 -24.19 43.95
CA SER A 98 14.02 -25.40 44.18
C SER A 98 13.69 -26.49 43.14
N SER A 99 14.71 -26.96 42.40
CA SER A 99 15.32 -28.32 42.48
C SER A 99 14.46 -29.41 41.82
N ASP A 100 14.93 -30.36 41.03
CA ASP A 100 16.23 -30.74 40.50
C ASP A 100 15.91 -31.71 39.34
N GLU A 101 16.92 -31.93 38.50
CA GLU A 101 17.27 -33.19 37.85
C GLU A 101 17.47 -33.15 36.33
N ASP A 102 18.69 -33.59 36.07
CA ASP A 102 19.50 -33.73 34.87
C ASP A 102 19.04 -34.99 34.12
N ASP A 103 19.03 -34.96 32.78
CA ASP A 103 19.60 -36.10 32.06
C ASP A 103 19.99 -35.70 30.63
N SER A 104 21.29 -35.61 30.45
CA SER A 104 21.97 -35.53 29.17
C SER A 104 21.97 -36.91 28.49
N LYS A 105 21.71 -36.97 27.17
CA LYS A 105 22.42 -37.92 26.30
C LYS A 105 22.32 -37.56 24.81
N ASN A 106 23.48 -37.16 24.29
CA ASN A 106 23.88 -37.28 22.89
C ASN A 106 23.77 -38.72 22.42
N LEU A 107 23.36 -38.93 21.15
CA LEU A 107 24.02 -39.90 20.29
C LEU A 107 23.84 -39.54 18.81
N SER A 108 24.96 -39.20 18.19
CA SER A 108 25.19 -39.20 16.74
C SER A 108 25.64 -40.59 16.30
N THR A 109 25.15 -41.06 15.15
CA THR A 109 25.90 -41.96 14.25
C THR A 109 25.31 -41.94 12.84
N ASN A 110 26.18 -41.60 11.88
CA ASN A 110 26.05 -41.83 10.44
C ASN A 110 26.09 -43.33 10.12
N VAL A 111 25.47 -43.77 9.01
CA VAL A 111 26.08 -44.67 8.00
C VAL A 111 25.41 -44.44 6.63
N GLU A 112 26.26 -44.27 5.60
CA GLU A 112 25.98 -44.18 4.16
C GLU A 112 25.79 -45.56 3.48
N THR A 113 25.23 -45.58 2.27
CA THR A 113 25.70 -46.28 1.02
C THR A 113 24.50 -46.38 0.05
N SER A 114 24.44 -45.62 -1.06
CA SER A 114 25.09 -45.75 -2.39
C SER A 114 24.51 -46.83 -3.32
N ASP A 115 23.92 -46.44 -4.45
CA ASP A 115 24.46 -46.69 -5.80
C ASP A 115 23.63 -46.05 -6.94
N LYS A 116 24.34 -45.27 -7.78
CA LYS A 116 24.39 -45.16 -9.27
C LYS A 116 23.09 -45.19 -10.10
N ASP A 117 22.95 -44.58 -11.28
CA ASP A 117 23.66 -43.60 -12.14
C ASP A 117 22.88 -43.68 -13.47
N VAL A 118 22.37 -42.59 -14.07
CA VAL A 118 22.16 -42.46 -15.53
C VAL A 118 22.17 -40.98 -15.92
N THR A 119 23.11 -40.65 -16.79
CA THR A 119 23.31 -39.40 -17.51
C THR A 119 22.38 -39.27 -18.72
N VAL A 120 21.82 -38.08 -18.97
CA VAL A 120 21.53 -37.57 -20.33
C VAL A 120 21.65 -36.04 -20.33
N ALA A 121 22.49 -35.52 -21.22
CA ALA A 121 22.66 -34.11 -21.53
C ALA A 121 21.76 -33.66 -22.70
N GLN A 122 21.29 -32.41 -22.68
CA GLN A 122 20.90 -31.55 -23.81
C GLN A 122 20.51 -30.16 -23.21
N ALA A 123 21.33 -29.12 -23.29
CA ALA A 123 21.63 -28.21 -24.42
C ALA A 123 20.50 -27.20 -24.76
N ALA A 124 20.81 -25.90 -24.51
CA ALA A 124 20.25 -24.66 -25.09
C ALA A 124 18.74 -24.36 -24.85
N GLU A 125 18.25 -23.14 -24.64
CA GLU A 125 18.67 -21.84 -25.15
C GLU A 125 17.93 -20.72 -24.38
N SER A 126 18.66 -19.71 -23.92
CA SER A 126 18.15 -18.48 -23.31
C SER A 126 17.79 -17.45 -24.39
N LYS A 127 16.55 -16.96 -24.41
CA LYS A 127 16.15 -15.81 -25.25
C LYS A 127 16.15 -14.52 -24.43
N GLU A 128 17.22 -13.75 -24.62
CA GLU A 128 17.32 -12.34 -24.26
C GLU A 128 16.36 -11.51 -25.14
N TYR A 129 15.56 -10.66 -24.51
CA TYR A 129 14.84 -9.59 -25.21
C TYR A 129 15.62 -8.29 -25.03
N HIS A 130 16.25 -7.86 -26.12
CA HIS A 130 16.81 -6.53 -26.27
C HIS A 130 15.70 -5.60 -26.78
N CYS A 131 15.46 -4.46 -26.12
CA CYS A 131 14.76 -3.35 -26.76
C CYS A 131 15.38 -2.03 -26.29
N SER A 132 16.12 -1.41 -27.21
CA SER A 132 16.80 -0.13 -27.04
C SER A 132 16.02 0.97 -27.76
N ALA A 133 15.48 1.92 -26.99
CA ALA A 133 15.19 3.30 -27.38
C ALA A 133 14.70 4.00 -26.10
N GLY A 134 15.19 5.14 -25.62
CA GLY A 134 16.18 6.10 -26.06
C GLY A 134 15.84 7.36 -25.27
N LEU A 135 16.64 7.73 -24.27
CA LEU A 135 16.54 9.03 -23.60
C LEU A 135 17.95 9.50 -23.24
N ASN A 136 18.49 10.36 -24.11
CA ASN A 136 19.66 11.18 -23.81
C ASN A 136 19.24 12.31 -22.86
N THR A 137 19.75 12.30 -21.63
CA THR A 137 20.24 13.49 -20.89
C THR A 137 21.02 13.04 -19.66
N ASP A 138 22.17 12.40 -19.86
CA ASP A 138 23.04 12.01 -18.75
C ASP A 138 24.07 13.09 -18.46
N LYS A 139 23.85 13.79 -17.35
CA LYS A 139 24.91 14.47 -16.60
C LYS A 139 25.75 13.38 -15.92
N ASN A 140 26.96 13.16 -16.43
CA ASN A 140 28.11 12.48 -15.79
C ASN A 140 27.78 11.65 -14.54
N LEU A 141 27.33 10.41 -14.74
CA LEU A 141 27.14 9.42 -13.69
C LEU A 141 28.44 8.61 -13.55
N SER A 142 29.02 8.55 -12.35
CA SER A 142 30.27 7.80 -12.12
C SER A 142 29.98 6.28 -12.14
N VAL A 143 30.97 5.45 -12.51
CA VAL A 143 30.82 3.97 -12.56
C VAL A 143 30.34 3.40 -11.21
N SER A 144 30.79 4.00 -10.10
CA SER A 144 30.34 3.62 -8.75
C SER A 144 28.86 3.92 -8.47
N ASP A 145 28.28 4.95 -9.09
CA ASP A 145 26.87 5.31 -8.88
C ASP A 145 25.94 4.34 -9.62
N VAL A 146 26.35 3.88 -10.80
CA VAL A 146 25.62 2.88 -11.59
C VAL A 146 25.55 1.54 -10.83
N ASP A 147 26.66 1.13 -10.23
CA ASP A 147 26.73 -0.11 -9.45
C ASP A 147 25.83 -0.06 -8.21
N VAL A 148 25.76 1.10 -7.54
CA VAL A 148 24.89 1.31 -6.37
C VAL A 148 23.41 1.22 -6.72
N GLN A 149 22.98 1.87 -7.80
CA GLN A 149 21.58 1.83 -8.25
C GLN A 149 21.16 0.39 -8.58
N LYS A 150 22.04 -0.34 -9.28
CA LYS A 150 21.84 -1.76 -9.59
C LYS A 150 21.73 -2.60 -8.32
N ASN A 151 22.60 -2.40 -7.33
CA ASN A 151 22.56 -3.11 -6.07
C ASN A 151 21.24 -2.86 -5.30
N ILE A 152 20.78 -1.61 -5.23
CA ILE A 152 19.49 -1.28 -4.60
C ILE A 152 18.35 -2.00 -5.33
N LYS A 153 18.33 -1.95 -6.67
CA LYS A 153 17.31 -2.63 -7.47
C LYS A 153 17.32 -4.15 -7.28
N GLU A 154 18.49 -4.76 -7.21
CA GLU A 154 18.62 -6.21 -6.97
C GLU A 154 18.21 -6.64 -5.55
N LEU A 155 18.42 -5.80 -4.55
CA LEU A 155 18.15 -6.15 -3.14
C LEU A 155 16.73 -5.81 -2.69
N PHE A 156 16.14 -4.74 -3.22
CA PHE A 156 14.83 -4.24 -2.81
C PHE A 156 13.76 -4.34 -3.91
N LEU A 157 14.14 -4.72 -5.13
CA LEU A 157 13.25 -4.81 -6.31
C LEU A 157 12.58 -3.50 -6.70
N VAL A 158 13.21 -2.38 -6.36
CA VAL A 158 12.73 -1.02 -6.63
C VAL A 158 13.84 -0.10 -7.11
N GLU A 159 13.49 0.82 -8.01
CA GLU A 159 14.35 1.94 -8.41
C GLU A 159 14.05 3.17 -7.54
N MET A 160 15.08 3.70 -6.87
CA MET A 160 14.92 4.88 -6.02
C MET A 160 14.88 6.17 -6.87
N PRO A 161 14.06 7.16 -6.49
CA PRO A 161 13.94 8.40 -7.26
C PRO A 161 15.16 9.31 -7.04
N LYS A 162 15.30 10.35 -7.87
CA LYS A 162 16.46 11.26 -7.82
C LYS A 162 16.61 11.95 -6.45
N ASP A 163 15.50 12.33 -5.82
CA ASP A 163 15.50 13.02 -4.53
C ASP A 163 16.01 12.14 -3.39
N PHE A 164 15.89 10.80 -3.49
CA PHE A 164 16.53 9.87 -2.55
C PHE A 164 18.06 10.05 -2.53
N TYR A 165 18.70 10.04 -3.70
CA TYR A 165 20.15 10.22 -3.78
C TYR A 165 20.57 11.65 -3.38
N GLN A 166 19.80 12.67 -3.79
CA GLN A 166 20.05 14.05 -3.37
C GLN A 166 19.92 14.24 -1.85
N PHE A 167 19.00 13.53 -1.20
CA PHE A 167 18.84 13.58 0.25
C PHE A 167 20.03 12.94 0.97
N TYR A 168 20.60 11.87 0.42
CA TYR A 168 21.86 11.33 0.93
C TYR A 168 23.03 12.32 0.80
N GLU A 169 23.15 13.03 -0.34
CA GLU A 169 24.15 14.10 -0.50
C GLU A 169 23.96 15.22 0.52
N PHE A 170 22.71 15.62 0.76
CA PHE A 170 22.37 16.56 1.81
C PHE A 170 22.83 16.06 3.19
N CYS A 171 22.55 14.81 3.54
CA CYS A 171 23.00 14.20 4.78
C CYS A 171 24.54 14.16 4.90
N LYS A 172 25.26 13.86 3.81
CA LYS A 172 26.73 13.94 3.76
C LYS A 172 27.26 15.35 4.00
N SER A 173 26.54 16.38 3.54
CA SER A 173 26.92 17.78 3.79
C SER A 173 26.81 18.17 5.28
N ILE A 174 25.95 17.48 6.04
CA ILE A 174 25.78 17.69 7.48
C ILE A 174 26.78 16.85 8.28
N SER A 175 26.95 15.58 7.94
CA SER A 175 27.78 14.63 8.66
C SER A 175 28.51 13.70 7.69
N LYS A 176 29.76 14.03 7.36
CA LYS A 176 30.59 13.24 6.44
C LYS A 176 30.93 11.84 6.98
N GLY A 177 31.09 11.71 8.30
CA GLY A 177 31.52 10.45 8.93
C GLY A 177 30.37 9.47 9.23
N ASN A 178 29.14 9.96 9.36
CA ASN A 178 27.96 9.12 9.51
C ASN A 178 26.70 9.82 8.94
N PRO A 179 26.55 9.83 7.60
CA PRO A 179 25.41 10.42 6.91
C PRO A 179 24.05 9.86 7.37
N LEU A 180 23.95 8.57 7.70
CA LEU A 180 22.65 7.98 8.10
C LEU A 180 22.10 8.54 9.41
N LEU A 181 22.97 9.09 10.27
CA LEU A 181 22.61 9.73 11.53
C LEU A 181 22.61 11.28 11.43
N ALA A 182 22.72 11.85 10.23
CA ALA A 182 22.73 13.30 10.03
C ALA A 182 21.50 14.00 10.60
N CYS A 183 20.35 13.32 10.64
CA CYS A 183 19.08 13.86 11.14
C CYS A 183 18.76 13.47 12.60
N LYS A 184 19.75 12.97 13.37
CA LYS A 184 19.55 12.51 14.75
C LYS A 184 19.01 13.60 15.70
N SER A 185 19.30 14.87 15.44
CA SER A 185 18.76 16.00 16.22
C SER A 185 17.22 16.09 16.17
N ALA A 186 16.58 15.49 15.17
CA ALA A 186 15.14 15.39 15.04
C ALA A 186 14.61 13.96 15.32
N SER A 187 15.45 13.12 15.93
CA SER A 187 15.18 11.69 16.17
C SER A 187 14.98 10.89 14.88
N LEU A 188 15.52 11.31 13.75
CA LEU A 188 15.41 10.59 12.47
C LEU A 188 16.72 9.88 12.11
N LYS A 189 16.59 8.70 11.51
CA LYS A 189 17.70 7.90 10.98
C LYS A 189 17.34 7.40 9.58
N LEU A 190 18.27 7.53 8.64
CA LEU A 190 18.15 6.95 7.30
C LEU A 190 18.43 5.45 7.40
N VAL A 191 17.60 4.66 6.74
CA VAL A 191 17.59 3.19 6.81
C VAL A 191 17.18 2.57 5.47
N GLY A 192 17.17 1.25 5.39
CA GLY A 192 16.63 0.52 4.25
C GLY A 192 17.56 0.65 3.05
N PRO A 193 17.09 1.16 1.89
CA PRO A 193 17.95 1.39 0.73
C PRO A 193 19.17 2.29 1.01
N TYR A 194 19.10 3.19 2.00
CA TYR A 194 20.27 4.00 2.38
C TYR A 194 21.40 3.17 3.02
N ASP A 195 21.10 2.02 3.65
CA ASP A 195 22.14 1.15 4.22
C ASP A 195 23.06 0.55 3.13
N VAL A 196 22.59 0.49 1.88
CA VAL A 196 23.43 0.08 0.72
C VAL A 196 24.47 1.15 0.37
N LEU A 197 24.15 2.43 0.56
CA LEU A 197 25.01 3.57 0.20
C LEU A 197 26.23 3.73 1.12
N GLU A 198 26.14 3.25 2.35
CA GLU A 198 27.23 3.25 3.35
C GLU A 198 28.11 2.00 3.30
N ASP A 199 27.99 1.17 2.26
CA ASP A 199 28.76 -0.06 2.14
C ASP A 199 28.49 -1.09 3.28
N LYS A 200 27.44 -0.90 4.07
CA LYS A 200 27.08 -1.81 5.17
C LYS A 200 26.61 -3.19 4.69
N MET A 201 26.35 -3.31 3.39
CA MET A 201 25.76 -4.47 2.75
C MET A 201 26.74 -5.31 1.91
N LYS A 202 27.92 -4.79 1.50
CA LYS A 202 28.78 -5.49 0.52
C LYS A 202 29.36 -6.82 1.03
N SER A 203 29.48 -7.03 2.34
CA SER A 203 29.93 -8.32 2.90
C SER A 203 28.83 -9.40 2.86
N ILE A 204 27.56 -9.03 2.76
CA ILE A 204 26.41 -9.93 2.95
C ILE A 204 25.73 -10.29 1.61
N VAL A 205 25.80 -9.43 0.59
CA VAL A 205 25.37 -9.73 -0.80
C VAL A 205 26.01 -11.03 -1.33
N ARG A 206 27.17 -11.43 -0.80
CA ARG A 206 27.91 -12.65 -1.16
C ARG A 206 27.27 -13.96 -0.71
N LYS A 207 26.25 -13.96 0.16
CA LYS A 207 25.69 -15.17 0.80
C LYS A 207 24.38 -15.71 0.19
N ASN A 208 23.93 -15.23 -0.98
CA ASN A 208 22.67 -15.66 -1.63
C ASN A 208 21.38 -15.44 -0.80
N ASP A 209 21.41 -14.62 0.24
CA ASP A 209 20.28 -14.38 1.13
C ASP A 209 19.48 -13.12 0.75
N LYS A 210 19.30 -12.91 -0.56
CA LYS A 210 18.70 -11.67 -1.11
C LYS A 210 17.25 -11.47 -0.62
N GLU A 211 16.52 -12.56 -0.39
CA GLU A 211 15.12 -12.55 0.08
C GLU A 211 14.95 -11.79 1.40
N LYS A 212 15.91 -11.89 2.34
CA LYS A 212 15.82 -11.20 3.65
C LYS A 212 15.83 -9.68 3.52
N TYR A 213 16.43 -9.13 2.47
CA TYR A 213 16.46 -7.69 2.26
C TYR A 213 15.12 -7.10 1.85
N LEU A 214 14.23 -7.91 1.28
CA LEU A 214 12.86 -7.49 0.98
C LEU A 214 12.05 -7.23 2.27
N ALA A 215 12.49 -7.79 3.40
CA ALA A 215 11.94 -7.55 4.74
C ALA A 215 12.79 -6.56 5.58
N HIS A 216 13.89 -6.02 5.04
CA HIS A 216 14.74 -5.08 5.76
C HIS A 216 14.01 -3.75 5.99
N TRP A 217 13.87 -3.36 7.27
CA TRP A 217 13.11 -2.18 7.69
C TRP A 217 11.64 -2.16 7.23
N ARG A 218 11.08 -3.32 6.90
CA ARG A 218 9.67 -3.45 6.58
C ARG A 218 8.88 -3.64 7.87
N TYR A 219 8.08 -2.64 8.24
CA TYR A 219 7.23 -2.69 9.41
C TYR A 219 6.03 -3.61 9.20
N TYR A 220 5.40 -4.01 10.31
CA TYR A 220 4.34 -5.00 10.32
C TYR A 220 3.18 -4.67 9.36
N TYR A 221 2.84 -3.39 9.22
CA TYR A 221 1.76 -2.91 8.36
C TYR A 221 2.21 -2.39 7.00
N ASP A 222 3.48 -2.50 6.64
CA ASP A 222 4.02 -2.00 5.38
C ASP A 222 3.59 -2.90 4.21
N PRO A 223 2.68 -2.44 3.34
CA PRO A 223 2.33 -3.19 2.15
C PRO A 223 3.52 -3.18 1.17
N PRO A 224 3.54 -4.08 0.16
CA PRO A 224 4.62 -4.13 -0.83
C PRO A 224 4.90 -2.80 -1.54
N GLU A 225 3.89 -1.96 -1.74
CA GLU A 225 4.00 -0.65 -2.38
C GLU A 225 4.81 0.36 -1.54
N PHE A 226 4.95 0.12 -0.24
CA PHE A 226 5.62 1.03 0.68
C PHE A 226 7.04 0.55 1.01
N HIS A 227 8.00 1.46 0.83
CA HIS A 227 9.43 1.20 1.01
C HIS A 227 10.02 2.17 2.04
N THR A 228 10.22 1.70 3.25
CA THR A 228 10.81 2.48 4.34
C THR A 228 12.22 2.96 4.01
N THR A 229 12.46 4.24 4.21
CA THR A 229 13.77 4.88 3.98
C THR A 229 14.23 5.73 5.16
N VAL A 230 13.31 6.18 6.02
CA VAL A 230 13.63 6.93 7.23
C VAL A 230 12.78 6.42 8.38
N MET A 231 13.40 6.11 9.51
CA MET A 231 12.71 5.78 10.75
C MET A 231 12.88 6.90 11.78
N CYS A 232 11.90 7.05 12.67
CA CYS A 232 11.99 7.90 13.84
C CYS A 232 12.29 7.05 15.07
N ASP A 233 13.31 7.42 15.84
CA ASP A 233 13.72 6.74 17.06
C ASP A 233 12.72 7.04 18.19
N ASN A 234 11.59 6.34 18.14
CA ASN A 234 10.49 6.48 19.07
C ASN A 234 9.71 5.17 19.26
N LYS A 235 8.91 5.12 20.32
CA LYS A 235 8.12 3.95 20.70
C LYS A 235 6.92 3.68 19.79
N ASN A 236 6.50 4.65 18.99
CA ASN A 236 5.31 4.53 18.14
C ASN A 236 5.61 3.82 16.81
N GLY A 237 6.89 3.61 16.49
CA GLY A 237 7.31 3.06 15.21
C GLY A 237 6.97 4.01 14.07
N LEU A 238 7.11 5.33 14.27
CA LEU A 238 6.93 6.31 13.20
C LEU A 238 8.05 6.13 12.17
N HIS A 239 7.69 5.98 10.91
CA HIS A 239 8.63 5.84 9.82
C HIS A 239 8.03 6.42 8.53
N PHE A 240 8.91 6.69 7.57
CA PHE A 240 8.62 7.30 6.28
C PHE A 240 9.18 6.43 5.17
N GLY A 241 8.44 6.36 4.08
CA GLY A 241 8.79 5.52 2.95
C GLY A 241 8.15 5.99 1.66
N TYR A 242 8.77 5.62 0.55
CA TYR A 242 8.23 5.88 -0.77
C TYR A 242 7.05 4.94 -1.05
N TRP A 243 5.97 5.51 -1.57
CA TRP A 243 4.80 4.78 -2.03
C TRP A 243 4.87 4.62 -3.56
N GLN A 244 4.87 3.38 -4.03
CA GLN A 244 4.97 3.05 -5.43
C GLN A 244 3.83 2.09 -5.82
N ASP A 245 2.86 2.61 -6.57
CA ASP A 245 1.70 1.82 -7.01
C ASP A 245 2.09 0.73 -8.02
N ASP A 246 3.13 0.99 -8.83
CA ASP A 246 3.69 0.07 -9.81
C ASP A 246 5.21 0.24 -9.88
N VAL A 247 5.95 -0.87 -9.83
CA VAL A 247 7.42 -0.89 -9.84
C VAL A 247 8.03 -0.39 -11.15
N ALA A 248 7.26 -0.39 -12.24
CA ALA A 248 7.65 0.20 -13.52
C ALA A 248 7.50 1.73 -13.56
N GLU A 249 6.73 2.30 -12.63
CA GLU A 249 6.53 3.74 -12.50
C GLU A 249 7.39 4.33 -11.38
N LYS A 250 7.62 5.64 -11.40
CA LYS A 250 8.32 6.30 -10.29
C LYS A 250 7.44 6.29 -9.03
N PRO A 251 8.04 6.28 -7.83
CA PRO A 251 7.28 6.52 -6.61
C PRO A 251 6.45 7.80 -6.69
N VAL A 252 5.24 7.74 -6.14
CA VAL A 252 4.23 8.81 -6.28
C VAL A 252 4.36 9.86 -5.17
N PHE A 253 4.61 9.40 -3.95
CA PHE A 253 4.77 10.25 -2.77
C PHE A 253 5.55 9.52 -1.68
N VAL A 254 6.06 10.28 -0.72
CA VAL A 254 6.51 9.77 0.56
C VAL A 254 5.33 9.78 1.54
N ALA A 255 5.06 8.61 2.12
CA ALA A 255 4.05 8.43 3.14
C ALA A 255 4.70 8.23 4.52
N LYS A 256 3.90 8.35 5.58
CA LYS A 256 4.29 7.97 6.93
C LYS A 256 3.26 7.04 7.56
N ASN A 257 3.72 6.15 8.44
CA ASN A 257 2.89 5.33 9.32
C ASN A 257 3.53 5.25 10.71
N CYS A 258 2.70 4.99 11.73
CA CYS A 258 3.13 4.65 13.09
C CYS A 258 2.77 3.19 13.34
N SER A 259 3.69 2.25 13.08
CA SER A 259 3.35 0.82 13.02
C SER A 259 2.88 0.21 14.35
N ASN A 260 3.18 0.85 15.50
CA ASN A 260 2.71 0.40 16.80
C ASN A 260 1.34 1.02 17.19
N VAL A 261 0.76 1.85 16.32
CA VAL A 261 -0.53 2.50 16.53
C VAL A 261 -1.60 1.83 15.67
N ASP A 262 -1.44 1.87 14.35
CA ASP A 262 -2.40 1.33 13.39
C ASP A 262 -1.76 1.08 12.01
N CYS A 263 -2.58 0.63 11.06
CA CYS A 263 -2.19 0.39 9.67
C CYS A 263 -2.38 1.60 8.74
N VAL A 264 -2.66 2.79 9.27
CA VAL A 264 -3.04 3.96 8.47
C VAL A 264 -1.79 4.69 7.97
N PHE A 265 -1.76 4.93 6.66
CA PHE A 265 -0.70 5.70 6.00
C PHE A 265 -1.22 7.09 5.61
N GLU A 266 -0.42 8.10 5.90
CA GLU A 266 -0.66 9.49 5.48
C GLU A 266 0.34 9.86 4.39
N ALA A 267 -0.15 10.26 3.22
CA ALA A 267 0.67 10.86 2.18
C ALA A 267 1.15 12.24 2.62
N VAL A 268 2.46 12.48 2.63
CA VAL A 268 3.06 13.68 3.23
C VAL A 268 3.50 14.69 2.18
N ALA A 269 4.28 14.24 1.19
CA ALA A 269 4.81 15.07 0.10
C ALA A 269 5.25 14.16 -1.06
N GLU A 270 5.51 14.75 -2.24
CA GLU A 270 5.95 14.00 -3.42
C GLU A 270 7.38 13.41 -3.26
N ASN A 271 8.23 14.06 -2.46
CA ASN A 271 9.63 13.71 -2.28
C ASN A 271 10.04 13.69 -0.80
N ILE A 272 11.20 13.12 -0.50
CA ILE A 272 11.70 12.97 0.88
C ILE A 272 12.00 14.30 1.57
N PHE A 273 12.43 15.33 0.83
CA PHE A 273 12.69 16.65 1.39
C PHE A 273 11.41 17.29 1.92
N GLY A 274 10.31 17.26 1.16
CA GLY A 274 9.01 17.77 1.59
C GLY A 274 8.43 16.99 2.78
N ALA A 275 8.68 15.68 2.83
CA ALA A 275 8.24 14.85 3.95
C ALA A 275 8.99 15.18 5.25
N VAL A 276 10.31 15.29 5.18
CA VAL A 276 11.15 15.67 6.33
C VAL A 276 10.91 17.12 6.73
N ASP A 277 10.76 18.06 5.79
CA ASP A 277 10.35 19.44 6.08
C ASP A 277 9.04 19.49 6.86
N THR A 278 8.02 18.74 6.41
CA THR A 278 6.72 18.65 7.10
C THR A 278 6.86 18.10 8.50
N TYR A 279 7.66 17.05 8.69
CA TYR A 279 7.93 16.49 10.01
C TYR A 279 8.64 17.50 10.92
N LEU A 280 9.69 18.17 10.44
CA LEU A 280 10.45 19.16 11.21
C LEU A 280 9.56 20.34 11.61
N GLN A 281 8.72 20.85 10.72
CA GLN A 281 7.73 21.88 11.03
C GLN A 281 6.81 21.48 12.20
N GLY A 282 6.36 20.22 12.22
CA GLY A 282 5.55 19.69 13.32
C GLY A 282 6.36 19.53 14.60
N LYS A 283 7.55 18.93 14.50
CA LYS A 283 8.43 18.63 15.63
C LYS A 283 8.87 19.90 16.37
N VAL A 284 9.17 20.99 15.67
CA VAL A 284 9.52 22.29 16.29
C VAL A 284 8.41 22.81 17.21
N LYS A 285 7.14 22.52 16.92
CA LYS A 285 6.00 22.97 17.75
C LYS A 285 5.88 22.20 19.06
N SER A 286 6.33 20.94 19.08
CA SER A 286 6.25 20.05 20.25
C SER A 286 7.58 19.83 20.97
N ALA A 287 8.69 20.33 20.42
CA ALA A 287 10.04 20.14 20.96
C ALA A 287 10.29 21.00 22.21
N ASN A 288 11.08 20.47 23.14
CA ASN A 288 11.57 21.23 24.28
C ASN A 288 12.65 22.25 23.85
N PRO A 289 13.00 23.26 24.68
CA PRO A 289 13.97 24.29 24.32
C PRO A 289 15.35 23.78 23.89
N PHE A 290 15.80 22.64 24.45
CA PHE A 290 17.12 22.06 24.15
C PHE A 290 17.16 21.39 22.76
N GLU A 291 16.09 20.68 22.40
CA GLU A 291 15.96 20.03 21.08
C GLU A 291 15.72 21.05 19.97
N LYS A 292 14.98 22.12 20.28
CA LYS A 292 14.47 23.08 19.29
C LYS A 292 15.58 23.70 18.45
N THR A 293 16.72 24.07 19.05
CA THR A 293 17.86 24.66 18.34
C THR A 293 18.42 23.71 17.27
N GLY A 294 18.61 22.43 17.61
CA GLY A 294 19.12 21.42 16.68
C GLY A 294 18.16 21.13 15.54
N ILE A 295 16.86 21.06 15.83
CA ILE A 295 15.80 20.85 14.84
C ILE A 295 15.68 22.04 13.90
N MET A 296 15.67 23.28 14.43
CA MET A 296 15.59 24.49 13.61
C MET A 296 16.80 24.66 12.69
N ARG A 297 18.01 24.32 13.18
CA ARG A 297 19.22 24.33 12.34
C ARG A 297 19.10 23.34 11.18
N LEU A 298 18.74 22.09 11.47
CA LEU A 298 18.52 21.06 10.45
C LEU A 298 17.46 21.50 9.43
N HIS A 299 16.37 22.09 9.92
CA HIS A 299 15.27 22.58 9.09
C HIS A 299 15.71 23.69 8.13
N SER A 300 16.51 24.65 8.62
CA SER A 300 17.09 25.71 7.79
C SER A 300 18.03 25.16 6.72
N GLN A 301 18.91 24.23 7.09
CA GLN A 301 19.82 23.57 6.15
C GLN A 301 19.06 22.81 5.06
N LEU A 302 18.00 22.09 5.42
CA LEU A 302 17.14 21.36 4.48
C LEU A 302 16.50 22.30 3.47
N LYS A 303 15.93 23.43 3.92
CA LYS A 303 15.31 24.42 3.04
C LYS A 303 16.32 25.05 2.09
N ASN A 304 17.51 25.38 2.59
CA ASN A 304 18.55 25.97 1.76
C ASN A 304 19.02 25.00 0.67
N PHE A 305 19.22 23.72 1.02
CA PHE A 305 19.57 22.69 0.05
C PHE A 305 18.47 22.49 -0.99
N ALA A 306 17.21 22.37 -0.56
CA ALA A 306 16.07 22.23 -1.46
C ALA A 306 15.97 23.39 -2.46
N ASN A 307 16.13 24.63 -1.98
CA ASN A 307 16.14 25.82 -2.85
C ASN A 307 17.32 25.83 -3.84
N GLN A 308 18.51 25.43 -3.41
CA GLN A 308 19.70 25.37 -4.28
C GLN A 308 19.59 24.31 -5.38
N HIS A 309 18.83 23.24 -5.12
CA HIS A 309 18.70 22.09 -6.02
C HIS A 309 17.34 22.01 -6.73
N ASP A 310 16.51 23.06 -6.63
CA ASP A 310 15.18 23.15 -7.22
C ASP A 310 14.25 21.98 -6.83
N ILE A 311 14.22 21.67 -5.53
CA ILE A 311 13.41 20.59 -4.94
C ILE A 311 12.19 21.20 -4.26
N THR A 312 11.00 20.82 -4.71
CA THR A 312 9.74 21.28 -4.09
C THR A 312 9.57 20.74 -2.66
N LEU A 313 9.09 21.58 -1.76
CA LEU A 313 8.68 21.20 -0.39
C LEU A 313 7.16 21.18 -0.22
N GLU A 314 6.40 21.24 -1.32
CA GLU A 314 4.94 21.25 -1.29
C GLU A 314 4.35 19.92 -0.82
N LYS A 315 3.29 20.02 0.00
CA LYS A 315 2.57 18.86 0.57
C LYS A 315 1.43 18.34 -0.31
N ASN A 316 1.11 19.08 -1.37
CA ASN A 316 -0.02 18.80 -2.25
C ASN A 316 0.37 19.23 -3.66
N THR A 317 1.12 18.38 -4.33
CA THR A 317 1.61 18.66 -5.68
C THR A 317 0.57 18.27 -6.74
N ALA A 318 0.80 18.66 -7.99
CA ALA A 318 -0.07 18.30 -9.10
C ALA A 318 -0.12 16.78 -9.31
N ASP A 319 1.01 16.10 -9.12
CA ASP A 319 1.14 14.65 -9.34
C ASP A 319 0.45 13.85 -8.25
N MET A 320 0.58 14.25 -6.98
CA MET A 320 -0.20 13.68 -5.87
C MET A 320 -1.71 13.80 -6.13
N ARG A 321 -2.19 14.98 -6.58
CA ARG A 321 -3.60 15.16 -6.96
C ARG A 321 -3.98 14.34 -8.20
N SER A 322 -3.06 14.14 -9.12
CA SER A 322 -3.27 13.35 -10.33
C SER A 322 -3.49 11.89 -10.00
N ARG A 323 -2.64 11.33 -9.14
CA ARG A 323 -2.78 9.98 -8.62
C ARG A 323 -4.05 9.83 -7.79
N GLU A 324 -4.37 10.80 -6.93
CA GLU A 324 -5.60 10.80 -6.13
C GLU A 324 -6.87 10.62 -6.98
N ARG A 325 -6.94 11.22 -8.19
CA ARG A 325 -8.06 11.03 -9.13
C ARG A 325 -8.15 9.64 -9.76
N LYS A 326 -7.08 8.83 -9.65
CA LYS A 326 -6.99 7.46 -10.16
C LYS A 326 -7.23 6.41 -9.06
N VAL A 327 -7.31 6.81 -7.79
CA VAL A 327 -7.56 5.88 -6.68
C VAL A 327 -8.95 5.27 -6.83
N VAL A 328 -9.03 3.94 -6.84
CA VAL A 328 -10.30 3.21 -6.98
C VAL A 328 -10.88 2.80 -5.63
N ALA A 329 -10.04 2.51 -4.63
CA ALA A 329 -10.46 2.17 -3.28
C ALA A 329 -9.45 2.69 -2.25
N ARG A 330 -9.89 2.98 -1.02
CA ARG A 330 -9.01 3.49 0.05
C ARG A 330 -8.37 2.42 0.91
N THR A 331 -8.94 1.22 0.90
CA THR A 331 -8.57 0.09 1.77
C THR A 331 -8.53 0.47 3.27
N PHE A 332 -8.08 -0.44 4.13
CA PHE A 332 -7.88 -0.16 5.56
C PHE A 332 -6.68 0.74 5.82
N HIS A 333 -5.64 0.68 4.98
CA HIS A 333 -4.42 1.48 5.15
C HIS A 333 -4.56 2.94 4.66
N LYS A 334 -5.67 3.31 4.02
CA LYS A 334 -6.06 4.68 3.62
C LYS A 334 -5.20 5.38 2.57
N ALA A 335 -4.00 4.90 2.28
CA ALA A 335 -3.22 5.37 1.12
C ALA A 335 -3.99 5.18 -0.20
N GLY A 336 -4.82 4.14 -0.28
CA GLY A 336 -5.62 3.78 -1.46
C GLY A 336 -4.84 3.07 -2.56
N ILE A 337 -5.56 2.40 -3.44
CA ILE A 337 -5.02 1.56 -4.52
C ILE A 337 -5.32 2.15 -5.90
N VAL A 338 -4.39 1.94 -6.82
CA VAL A 338 -4.50 2.33 -8.23
C VAL A 338 -4.31 1.11 -9.11
N VAL A 339 -5.27 0.89 -10.00
CA VAL A 339 -5.25 -0.16 -11.02
C VAL A 339 -5.69 0.43 -12.36
N PRO A 340 -5.34 -0.21 -13.49
CA PRO A 340 -5.94 0.12 -14.77
C PRO A 340 -7.47 0.03 -14.65
N TYR A 341 -8.16 1.15 -14.84
CA TYR A 341 -9.60 1.24 -14.69
C TYR A 341 -10.20 2.07 -15.82
N ASP A 342 -11.02 1.44 -16.65
CA ASP A 342 -11.75 2.11 -17.72
C ASP A 342 -13.10 2.62 -17.20
N LYS A 343 -13.20 3.94 -17.04
CA LYS A 343 -14.42 4.60 -16.55
C LYS A 343 -15.63 4.41 -17.49
N LYS A 344 -15.44 4.14 -18.78
CA LYS A 344 -16.55 3.94 -19.73
C LYS A 344 -17.13 2.54 -19.60
N THR A 345 -16.27 1.53 -19.62
CA THR A 345 -16.69 0.12 -19.53
C THR A 345 -16.89 -0.35 -18.09
N GLN A 346 -16.40 0.42 -17.11
CA GLN A 346 -16.35 0.09 -15.69
C GLN A 346 -15.51 -1.17 -15.42
N LEU A 347 -14.50 -1.42 -16.25
CA LEU A 347 -13.64 -2.60 -16.19
C LEU A 347 -12.37 -2.31 -15.40
N GLY A 348 -11.97 -3.26 -14.54
CA GLY A 348 -10.70 -3.25 -13.82
C GLY A 348 -10.88 -3.19 -12.30
N TYR A 349 -12.03 -2.71 -11.83
CA TYR A 349 -12.37 -2.62 -10.42
C TYR A 349 -13.88 -2.57 -10.20
N ARG A 350 -14.32 -3.29 -9.17
CA ARG A 350 -15.63 -3.11 -8.53
C ARG A 350 -15.53 -3.24 -7.01
N ASP A 351 -16.47 -2.63 -6.31
CA ASP A 351 -16.54 -2.66 -4.85
C ASP A 351 -16.66 -4.09 -4.31
N LEU A 352 -16.12 -4.31 -3.11
CA LEU A 352 -16.36 -5.55 -2.37
C LEU A 352 -17.86 -5.74 -2.09
N ALA A 353 -18.27 -7.00 -1.95
CA ALA A 353 -19.66 -7.35 -1.63
C ALA A 353 -20.11 -6.90 -0.22
N VAL A 354 -19.19 -6.37 0.58
CA VAL A 354 -19.40 -5.88 1.94
C VAL A 354 -18.71 -4.54 2.12
N THR A 355 -19.19 -3.75 3.07
CA THR A 355 -18.55 -2.49 3.47
C THR A 355 -17.31 -2.72 4.35
N ASP A 356 -16.43 -1.71 4.44
CA ASP A 356 -15.28 -1.72 5.38
C ASP A 356 -15.70 -2.10 6.81
N SER A 357 -16.81 -1.54 7.31
CA SER A 357 -17.28 -1.79 8.68
C SER A 357 -17.73 -3.24 8.87
N GLU A 358 -18.40 -3.82 7.89
CA GLU A 358 -18.84 -5.22 7.92
C GLU A 358 -17.65 -6.17 7.86
N LEU A 359 -16.69 -5.92 6.96
CA LEU A 359 -15.46 -6.70 6.88
C LEU A 359 -14.67 -6.63 8.20
N GLN A 360 -14.51 -5.44 8.79
CA GLN A 360 -13.87 -5.29 10.11
C GLN A 360 -14.61 -6.06 11.21
N LYS A 361 -15.95 -6.10 11.19
CA LYS A 361 -16.73 -6.91 12.14
C LYS A 361 -16.47 -8.40 11.97
N ILE A 362 -16.39 -8.90 10.73
CA ILE A 362 -16.07 -10.30 10.44
C ILE A 362 -14.66 -10.63 10.95
N LEU A 363 -13.68 -9.78 10.62
CA LEU A 363 -12.29 -10.00 11.02
C LEU A 363 -12.08 -9.96 12.54
N ARG A 364 -12.76 -9.06 13.25
CA ARG A 364 -12.76 -9.06 14.74
C ARG A 364 -13.36 -10.32 15.32
N LYS A 365 -14.42 -10.88 14.72
CA LYS A 365 -14.97 -12.16 15.17
C LYS A 365 -13.99 -13.32 14.95
N ILE A 366 -13.23 -13.29 13.85
CA ILE A 366 -12.19 -14.30 13.56
C ILE A 366 -11.04 -14.21 14.57
N GLU A 367 -10.59 -12.99 14.88
CA GLU A 367 -9.51 -12.71 15.83
C GLU A 367 -9.88 -13.09 17.27
N ASN A 368 -11.09 -12.72 17.71
CA ASN A 368 -11.54 -12.92 19.07
C ASN A 368 -12.09 -14.34 19.34
N ALA A 369 -12.23 -15.18 18.32
CA ALA A 369 -12.67 -16.56 18.49
C ALA A 369 -11.62 -17.35 19.28
N SER A 370 -12.03 -17.97 20.39
CA SER A 370 -11.11 -18.66 21.30
C SER A 370 -10.75 -20.04 20.78
N THR A 371 -11.67 -20.67 20.04
CA THR A 371 -11.49 -22.02 19.48
C THR A 371 -11.54 -22.02 17.95
N PRO A 372 -10.92 -23.03 17.30
CA PRO A 372 -11.09 -23.23 15.86
C PRO A 372 -12.55 -23.37 15.42
N ASP A 373 -13.40 -23.99 16.24
CA ASP A 373 -14.81 -24.20 15.92
C ASP A 373 -15.62 -22.90 15.92
N GLU A 374 -15.41 -22.03 16.91
CA GLU A 374 -16.01 -20.69 16.92
C GLU A 374 -15.60 -19.84 15.70
N ARG A 375 -14.37 -20.06 15.21
CA ARG A 375 -13.82 -19.34 14.05
C ARG A 375 -14.45 -19.79 12.73
N LYS A 376 -15.02 -21.01 12.63
CA LYS A 376 -15.57 -21.57 11.38
C LYS A 376 -16.65 -20.68 10.77
N GLY A 377 -17.59 -20.19 11.59
CA GLY A 377 -18.71 -19.36 11.11
C GLY A 377 -18.25 -18.05 10.46
N PRO A 378 -17.51 -17.19 11.19
CA PRO A 378 -16.91 -15.97 10.63
C PRO A 378 -15.97 -16.24 9.45
N MET A 379 -15.20 -17.34 9.47
CA MET A 379 -14.34 -17.72 8.36
C MET A 379 -15.15 -18.06 7.10
N THR A 380 -16.28 -18.76 7.23
CA THR A 380 -17.18 -19.06 6.12
C THR A 380 -17.76 -17.78 5.50
N GLN A 381 -18.07 -16.77 6.31
CA GLN A 381 -18.48 -15.46 5.80
C GLN A 381 -17.37 -14.79 4.99
N LEU A 382 -16.13 -14.87 5.47
CA LEU A 382 -14.96 -14.36 4.74
C LEU A 382 -14.71 -15.16 3.45
N ASP A 383 -14.91 -16.48 3.44
CA ASP A 383 -14.77 -17.32 2.26
C ASP A 383 -15.73 -16.94 1.14
N GLU A 384 -16.97 -16.59 1.48
CA GLU A 384 -17.91 -16.07 0.50
C GLU A 384 -17.44 -14.73 -0.10
N ILE A 385 -16.86 -13.83 0.71
CA ILE A 385 -16.28 -12.57 0.21
C ILE A 385 -15.09 -12.84 -0.72
N VAL A 386 -14.21 -13.76 -0.34
CA VAL A 386 -13.07 -14.21 -1.16
C VAL A 386 -13.54 -14.81 -2.49
N ARG A 387 -14.59 -15.64 -2.45
CA ARG A 387 -15.19 -16.24 -3.64
C ARG A 387 -15.73 -15.16 -4.60
N GLN A 388 -16.40 -14.14 -4.08
CA GLN A 388 -16.93 -13.03 -4.89
C GLN A 388 -15.81 -12.16 -5.47
N ALA A 389 -14.74 -11.89 -4.71
CA ALA A 389 -13.58 -11.17 -5.21
C ALA A 389 -12.87 -11.97 -6.34
N THR A 390 -12.78 -13.29 -6.20
CA THR A 390 -12.19 -14.16 -7.24
C THR A 390 -13.03 -14.14 -8.52
N ILE A 391 -14.36 -14.17 -8.43
CA ILE A 391 -15.23 -13.97 -9.60
C ILE A 391 -15.01 -12.60 -10.25
N ALA A 392 -14.73 -11.57 -9.46
CA ALA A 392 -14.33 -10.26 -9.99
C ALA A 392 -13.05 -10.34 -10.81
N ALA A 393 -12.03 -11.02 -10.30
CA ALA A 393 -10.80 -11.25 -11.04
C ALA A 393 -11.04 -12.05 -12.34
N ASP A 394 -11.88 -13.09 -12.33
CA ASP A 394 -12.25 -13.84 -13.55
C ASP A 394 -12.91 -12.96 -14.62
N GLU A 395 -13.56 -11.89 -14.19
CA GLU A 395 -14.21 -10.88 -15.03
C GLU A 395 -13.31 -9.63 -15.26
N CYS A 396 -12.01 -9.77 -15.00
CA CYS A 396 -10.96 -8.76 -15.16
C CYS A 396 -11.03 -7.55 -14.21
N ASP A 397 -11.82 -7.62 -13.14
CA ASP A 397 -11.85 -6.63 -12.06
C ASP A 397 -10.79 -6.94 -10.99
N PHE A 398 -9.51 -6.98 -11.40
CA PHE A 398 -8.39 -7.38 -10.53
C PHE A 398 -8.21 -6.49 -9.30
N GLY A 399 -8.63 -5.22 -9.39
CA GLY A 399 -8.58 -4.29 -8.26
C GLY A 399 -9.41 -4.73 -7.05
N THR A 400 -10.45 -5.56 -7.25
CA THR A 400 -11.27 -6.09 -6.15
C THR A 400 -10.48 -7.08 -5.30
N CYS A 401 -9.69 -7.96 -5.93
CA CYS A 401 -8.76 -8.83 -5.20
C CYS A 401 -7.65 -8.02 -4.52
N LEU A 402 -7.15 -6.95 -5.16
CA LEU A 402 -6.15 -6.07 -4.58
C LEU A 402 -6.67 -5.40 -3.30
N GLU A 403 -7.89 -4.86 -3.34
CA GLU A 403 -8.55 -4.24 -2.19
C GLU A 403 -8.73 -5.23 -1.05
N LEU A 404 -9.33 -6.40 -1.32
CA LEU A 404 -9.55 -7.42 -0.28
C LEU A 404 -8.23 -7.87 0.32
N GLY A 405 -7.24 -8.17 -0.52
CA GLY A 405 -5.91 -8.58 -0.10
C GLY A 405 -5.24 -7.58 0.84
N HIS A 406 -5.28 -6.29 0.49
CA HIS A 406 -4.77 -5.22 1.34
C HIS A 406 -5.57 -5.05 2.63
N ASN A 407 -6.90 -5.13 2.60
CA ASN A 407 -7.72 -5.06 3.80
C ASN A 407 -7.40 -6.20 4.79
N LEU A 408 -7.22 -7.43 4.28
CA LEU A 408 -6.82 -8.59 5.09
C LEU A 408 -5.39 -8.45 5.62
N PHE A 409 -4.46 -7.98 4.80
CA PHE A 409 -3.08 -7.73 5.21
C PHE A 409 -3.01 -6.66 6.33
N SER A 410 -3.67 -5.52 6.13
CA SER A 410 -3.70 -4.38 7.05
C SER A 410 -4.51 -4.65 8.32
N SER A 411 -5.31 -5.71 8.37
CA SER A 411 -6.01 -6.09 9.61
C SER A 411 -5.06 -6.64 10.67
N GLY A 412 -3.85 -7.08 10.29
CA GLY A 412 -2.89 -7.67 11.21
C GLY A 412 -3.31 -9.01 11.81
N ASN A 413 -4.37 -9.63 11.29
CA ASN A 413 -4.90 -10.88 11.82
C ASN A 413 -4.18 -12.07 11.16
N THR A 414 -3.43 -12.82 11.95
CA THR A 414 -2.61 -13.94 11.47
C THR A 414 -3.46 -15.10 10.91
N HIS A 415 -4.71 -15.26 11.38
CA HIS A 415 -5.62 -16.30 10.89
C HIS A 415 -6.08 -16.08 9.44
N VAL A 416 -5.97 -14.86 8.92
CA VAL A 416 -6.36 -14.53 7.54
C VAL A 416 -5.17 -14.24 6.63
N GLN A 417 -3.94 -14.38 7.14
CA GLN A 417 -2.71 -14.12 6.37
C GLN A 417 -2.63 -14.95 5.09
N GLY A 418 -3.02 -16.23 5.15
CA GLY A 418 -3.05 -17.08 3.95
C GLY A 418 -4.02 -16.57 2.88
N LYS A 419 -5.17 -16.01 3.28
CA LYS A 419 -6.15 -15.41 2.36
C LYS A 419 -5.66 -14.07 1.82
N ALA A 420 -4.98 -13.26 2.63
CA ALA A 420 -4.33 -12.04 2.18
C ALA A 420 -3.30 -12.35 1.08
N LEU A 421 -2.43 -13.36 1.31
CA LEU A 421 -1.47 -13.83 0.32
C LEU A 421 -2.16 -14.32 -0.95
N GLN A 422 -3.22 -15.11 -0.84
CA GLN A 422 -3.99 -15.58 -1.99
C GLN A 422 -4.54 -14.43 -2.83
N MET A 423 -5.23 -13.47 -2.22
CA MET A 423 -5.85 -12.34 -2.92
C MET A 423 -4.83 -11.42 -3.58
N LEU A 424 -3.76 -11.08 -2.85
CA LEU A 424 -2.67 -10.26 -3.40
C LEU A 424 -1.88 -11.01 -4.48
N SER A 425 -1.73 -12.34 -4.39
CA SER A 425 -1.09 -13.14 -5.45
C SER A 425 -1.88 -13.07 -6.76
N ILE A 426 -3.21 -13.22 -6.70
CA ILE A 426 -4.08 -13.08 -7.87
C ILE A 426 -3.94 -11.67 -8.44
N ALA A 427 -4.10 -10.64 -7.59
CA ALA A 427 -4.06 -9.25 -8.01
C ALA A 427 -2.72 -8.87 -8.65
N TYR A 428 -1.59 -9.07 -7.97
CA TYR A 428 -0.27 -8.71 -8.50
C TYR A 428 0.10 -9.50 -9.74
N THR A 429 -0.31 -10.76 -9.86
CA THR A 429 -0.04 -11.55 -11.07
C THR A 429 -0.77 -10.95 -12.27
N HIS A 430 -2.08 -10.70 -12.15
CA HIS A 430 -2.87 -10.17 -13.26
C HIS A 430 -2.62 -8.70 -13.56
N LEU A 431 -2.20 -7.92 -12.57
CA LEU A 431 -1.71 -6.54 -12.74
C LEU A 431 -0.26 -6.47 -13.23
N GLN A 432 0.41 -7.61 -13.44
CA GLN A 432 1.81 -7.70 -13.90
C GLN A 432 2.82 -7.00 -12.97
N ARG A 433 2.65 -7.19 -11.66
CA ARG A 433 3.52 -6.65 -10.60
C ARG A 433 4.25 -7.76 -9.82
N PRO A 434 5.04 -8.64 -10.48
CA PRO A 434 5.64 -9.81 -9.82
C PRO A 434 6.61 -9.45 -8.67
N GLN A 435 7.27 -8.29 -8.75
CA GLN A 435 8.18 -7.79 -7.71
C GLN A 435 7.44 -7.54 -6.39
N LEU A 436 6.25 -6.93 -6.44
CA LEU A 436 5.42 -6.69 -5.26
C LEU A 436 4.95 -8.01 -4.63
N LEU A 437 4.70 -9.04 -5.45
CA LEU A 437 4.37 -10.37 -4.95
C LEU A 437 5.57 -11.04 -4.26
N GLU A 438 6.77 -10.89 -4.80
CA GLU A 438 8.01 -11.41 -4.17
C GLU A 438 8.26 -10.74 -2.81
N ILE A 439 8.13 -9.41 -2.75
CA ILE A 439 8.19 -8.63 -1.52
C ILE A 439 7.16 -9.11 -0.51
N LEU A 440 5.90 -9.32 -0.93
CA LEU A 440 4.85 -9.81 -0.05
C LEU A 440 5.20 -11.18 0.55
N LYS A 441 5.67 -12.12 -0.28
CA LYS A 441 6.03 -13.47 0.17
C LYS A 441 7.15 -13.42 1.22
N ALA A 442 8.21 -12.66 0.95
CA ALA A 442 9.31 -12.46 1.88
C ALA A 442 8.81 -11.81 3.19
N HIS A 443 7.96 -10.79 3.10
CA HIS A 443 7.41 -10.12 4.28
C HIS A 443 6.55 -11.06 5.13
N LEU A 444 5.66 -11.84 4.51
CA LEU A 444 4.78 -12.76 5.25
C LEU A 444 5.52 -13.95 5.87
N LYS A 445 6.69 -14.32 5.34
CA LYS A 445 7.58 -15.35 5.88
C LYS A 445 8.26 -14.90 7.18
N ASP A 446 8.64 -13.62 7.29
CA ASP A 446 9.27 -13.02 8.48
C ASP A 446 8.59 -11.69 8.87
N ARG A 447 7.29 -11.76 9.19
CA ARG A 447 6.46 -10.58 9.48
C ARG A 447 6.63 -10.11 10.94
N ARG A 448 7.74 -9.41 11.22
CA ARG A 448 8.12 -8.98 12.58
C ARG A 448 7.32 -7.76 13.06
N LYS A 449 7.11 -7.68 14.38
CA LYS A 449 6.55 -6.51 15.08
C LYS A 449 7.67 -5.76 15.81
N GLY A 450 7.48 -4.46 16.07
CA GLY A 450 8.42 -3.61 16.79
C GLY A 450 9.21 -2.67 15.89
N CYS A 451 10.29 -2.10 16.43
CA CYS A 451 11.12 -1.09 15.74
C CYS A 451 12.50 -1.61 15.32
N GLU A 452 12.93 -2.77 15.83
CA GLU A 452 14.23 -3.37 15.50
C GLU A 452 14.09 -4.29 14.29
N LEU A 453 14.11 -3.69 13.10
CA LEU A 453 13.79 -4.35 11.83
C LEU A 453 14.98 -4.43 10.86
N SER A 454 16.18 -4.07 11.33
CA SER A 454 17.40 -4.38 10.59
C SER A 454 17.51 -5.89 10.36
N VAL A 455 18.04 -6.29 9.20
CA VAL A 455 18.47 -7.67 8.91
C VAL A 455 19.98 -7.77 8.76
N ILE A 456 20.66 -6.62 8.97
CA ILE A 456 22.11 -6.43 9.01
C ILE A 456 22.55 -6.46 10.46
#